data_AF-A0A9P5SUN9-F1
#
_entry.id   AF-A0A9P5SUN9-F1
#
_cell.length_a   1.000
_cell.length_b   1.000
_cell.length_c   1.000
_cell.angle_alpha   90.00
_cell.angle_beta   90.00
_cell.angle_gamma   90.00
#
_symmetry.space_group_name_H-M   'P 1'
#
loop_
_entity.id
_entity.type
_entity.pdbx_description
1 polymer ?
#
loop_
_entity_poly.entity_id
_entity_poly.type
_entity_poly.pdbx_seq_one_letter_code
_entity_poly.pdbx_strand_id
1 'polypeptide(L)'
;MRTFDPKMLTSLLKSGGTTRQMTKVQPGKHSRRNFLNRGSLQYEFGDQGGLIVSIRDGDFSVIFLQNSADRGKIWCKHDFDERIRPGALISDLRSTSQKPLLFVRFSAKFVGYQLDLSNV
;
A
#
# COMPACT_ATOMS: atom_id res chain seq x y z
N MET A 1 5.11 -6.68 -33.37
CA MET A 1 4.61 -6.94 -32.00
C MET A 1 5.75 -7.62 -31.23
N ARG A 2 6.50 -6.87 -30.40
CA ARG A 2 7.66 -7.43 -29.68
C ARG A 2 7.20 -7.96 -28.33
N THR A 3 7.29 -9.26 -28.14
CA THR A 3 6.95 -9.97 -26.90
C THR A 3 7.93 -9.55 -25.80
N PHE A 4 7.39 -9.06 -24.68
CA PHE A 4 8.17 -8.65 -23.51
C PHE A 4 8.64 -9.91 -22.76
N ASP A 5 9.96 -10.05 -22.55
CA ASP A 5 10.57 -11.18 -21.83
C ASP A 5 10.51 -10.95 -20.30
N PRO A 6 9.83 -11.81 -19.52
CA PRO A 6 9.73 -11.69 -18.07
C PRO A 6 11.09 -11.71 -17.33
N LYS A 7 12.16 -12.24 -17.94
CA LYS A 7 13.48 -12.33 -17.31
C LYS A 7 14.22 -10.99 -17.24
N MET A 8 13.81 -9.99 -18.02
CA MET A 8 14.34 -8.61 -17.96
C MET A 8 13.99 -7.90 -16.63
N LEU A 9 12.86 -8.26 -16.00
CA LEU A 9 12.40 -7.66 -14.74
C LEU A 9 13.27 -8.07 -13.53
N THR A 10 13.85 -9.27 -13.56
CA THR A 10 14.65 -9.78 -12.44
C THR A 10 16.03 -9.14 -12.35
N SER A 11 16.53 -8.58 -13.47
CA SER A 11 17.81 -7.86 -13.52
C SER A 11 17.73 -6.45 -12.94
N LEU A 12 16.59 -5.77 -13.07
CA LEU A 12 16.41 -4.37 -12.64
C LEU A 12 16.19 -4.20 -11.13
N LEU A 13 15.81 -5.27 -10.41
CA LEU A 13 15.62 -5.24 -8.96
C LEU A 13 16.93 -5.44 -8.16
N LYS A 14 18.05 -5.71 -8.82
CA LYS A 14 19.37 -5.82 -8.17
C LYS A 14 20.26 -4.59 -8.37
N SER A 15 19.83 -3.60 -9.14
CA SER A 15 20.57 -2.35 -9.34
C SER A 15 19.85 -1.17 -8.65
N GLY A 16 20.28 -0.84 -7.44
CA GLY A 16 20.32 0.53 -6.91
C GLY A 16 19.03 1.36 -6.83
N GLY A 17 17.84 0.81 -7.03
CA GLY A 17 16.57 1.52 -6.91
C GLY A 17 15.89 1.23 -5.56
N THR A 18 15.67 2.27 -4.76
CA THR A 18 15.05 2.19 -3.42
C THR A 18 13.53 1.90 -3.44
N THR A 19 12.94 1.65 -4.62
CA THR A 19 11.52 1.38 -4.79
C THR A 19 11.27 -0.12 -4.89
N ARG A 20 10.47 -0.67 -3.98
CA ARG A 20 10.02 -2.06 -4.03
C ARG A 20 8.57 -2.09 -4.54
N GLN A 21 8.29 -2.88 -5.57
CA GLN A 21 6.91 -3.19 -5.93
C GLN A 21 6.40 -4.30 -5.00
N MET A 22 5.29 -4.05 -4.29
CA MET A 22 4.57 -5.14 -3.63
C MET A 22 3.62 -5.76 -4.64
N THR A 23 4.08 -6.85 -5.27
CA THR A 23 3.34 -7.50 -6.35
C THR A 23 2.17 -8.35 -5.86
N LYS A 24 2.08 -8.64 -4.56
CA LYS A 24 0.99 -9.44 -4.02
C LYS A 24 0.77 -9.15 -2.55
N VAL A 25 -0.04 -8.14 -2.28
CA VAL A 25 -0.69 -8.05 -0.98
C VAL A 25 -1.77 -9.14 -0.98
N GLN A 26 -1.60 -10.19 -0.16
CA GLN A 26 -2.58 -11.27 -0.12
C GLN A 26 -3.95 -10.69 0.28
N PRO A 27 -5.06 -11.10 -0.38
CA PRO A 27 -6.38 -10.67 0.04
C PRO A 27 -6.59 -11.19 1.47
N GLY A 28 -6.51 -10.29 2.44
CA GLY A 28 -6.72 -10.66 3.82
C GLY A 28 -8.20 -10.80 4.13
N LYS A 29 -8.46 -11.33 5.33
CA LYS A 29 -9.81 -11.58 5.81
C LYS A 29 -10.62 -10.27 5.84
N HIS A 30 -11.83 -10.32 5.30
CA HIS A 30 -12.80 -9.24 5.45
C HIS A 30 -13.13 -9.07 6.95
N SER A 31 -13.04 -7.84 7.43
CA SER A 31 -13.25 -7.48 8.83
C SER A 31 -14.22 -6.31 8.92
N ARG A 32 -15.18 -6.40 9.87
CA ARG A 32 -15.98 -5.23 10.29
C ARG A 32 -15.20 -4.29 11.23
N ARG A 33 -14.03 -4.70 11.72
CA ARG A 33 -13.12 -3.85 12.50
C ARG A 33 -12.16 -3.12 11.58
N ASN A 34 -12.13 -1.81 11.72
CA ASN A 34 -11.20 -0.90 11.07
C ASN A 34 -10.42 -0.09 12.12
N PHE A 35 -9.45 0.69 11.65
CA PHE A 35 -8.72 1.61 12.50
C PHE A 35 -9.46 2.91 12.83
N LEU A 36 -10.59 3.23 12.18
CA LEU A 36 -11.24 4.56 12.28
C LEU A 36 -11.54 4.98 13.72
N ASN A 37 -11.75 4.01 14.62
CA ASN A 37 -12.01 4.26 16.03
C ASN A 37 -10.76 4.14 16.94
N ARG A 38 -9.54 4.08 16.37
CA ARG A 38 -8.31 3.68 17.09
C ARG A 38 -7.12 4.64 16.92
N GLY A 39 -7.37 5.95 16.91
CA GLY A 39 -6.33 6.99 16.92
C GLY A 39 -6.02 7.57 15.55
N SER A 40 -4.83 8.16 15.39
CA SER A 40 -4.44 8.85 14.15
C SER A 40 -4.21 7.88 12.99
N LEU A 41 -4.61 8.31 11.79
CA LEU A 41 -4.54 7.53 10.56
C LEU A 41 -4.04 8.40 9.42
N GLN A 42 -3.17 7.83 8.61
CA GLN A 42 -2.99 8.28 7.24
C GLN A 42 -3.99 7.53 6.37
N TYR A 43 -4.69 8.26 5.51
CA TYR A 43 -5.63 7.68 4.55
C TYR A 43 -5.44 8.31 3.19
N GLU A 44 -5.80 7.55 2.16
CA GLU A 44 -5.71 8.00 0.77
C GLU A 44 -6.92 7.46 -0.01
N PHE A 45 -7.40 8.28 -0.94
CA PHE A 45 -8.48 7.90 -1.84
C PHE A 45 -7.91 7.52 -3.21
N GLY A 46 -8.53 6.51 -3.81
CA GLY A 46 -8.28 6.11 -5.19
C GLY A 46 -9.59 5.82 -5.90
N ASP A 47 -9.51 5.59 -7.21
CA ASP A 47 -10.66 5.24 -8.03
C ASP A 47 -11.86 6.19 -7.85
N GLN A 48 -11.59 7.51 -7.86
CA GLN A 48 -12.62 8.54 -7.68
C GLN A 48 -13.39 8.41 -6.36
N GLY A 49 -12.72 7.93 -5.31
CA GLY A 49 -13.32 7.71 -3.99
C GLY A 49 -14.00 6.34 -3.81
N GLY A 50 -13.92 5.45 -4.81
CA GLY A 50 -14.35 4.06 -4.67
C GLY A 50 -13.44 3.25 -3.77
N LEU A 51 -12.14 3.59 -3.73
CA LEU A 51 -11.13 2.94 -2.92
C LEU A 51 -10.67 3.86 -1.79
N ILE A 52 -10.61 3.31 -0.58
CA ILE A 52 -10.02 3.91 0.60
C ILE A 52 -8.87 3.02 1.05
N VAL A 53 -7.68 3.59 1.26
CA VAL A 53 -6.55 2.91 1.89
C VAL A 53 -6.20 3.62 3.17
N SER A 54 -5.87 2.88 4.23
CA SER A 54 -5.55 3.43 5.53
C SER A 54 -4.42 2.66 6.21
N ILE A 55 -3.61 3.38 6.95
CA ILE A 55 -2.53 2.84 7.77
C ILE A 55 -2.40 3.69 9.04
N ARG A 56 -2.14 3.04 10.18
CA ARG A 56 -1.97 3.78 11.44
C ARG A 56 -0.82 4.77 11.34
N ASP A 57 -1.08 5.98 11.80
CA ASP A 57 -0.11 7.05 11.83
C ASP A 57 0.50 7.19 13.23
N GLY A 58 1.78 7.57 13.28
CA GLY A 58 2.50 7.86 14.53
C GLY A 58 3.94 7.37 14.59
N ASP A 59 4.57 7.62 15.74
CA ASP A 59 5.95 7.20 16.03
C ASP A 59 6.01 5.74 16.53
N PHE A 60 5.42 4.81 15.78
CA PHE A 60 5.45 3.38 16.08
C PHE A 60 5.39 2.54 14.82
N SER A 61 5.86 1.30 14.91
CA SER A 61 5.83 0.37 13.78
C SER A 61 4.50 -0.37 13.70
N VAL A 62 4.06 -0.64 12.48
CA VAL A 62 2.83 -1.37 12.14
C VAL A 62 3.17 -2.61 11.32
N ILE A 63 2.31 -3.62 11.38
CA ILE A 63 2.46 -4.88 10.61
C ILE A 63 1.41 -5.01 9.51
N PHE A 64 0.48 -4.06 9.39
CA PHE A 64 -0.56 -4.15 8.38
C PHE A 64 -1.13 -2.78 7.99
N LEU A 65 -1.70 -2.72 6.80
CA LEU A 65 -2.61 -1.67 6.34
C LEU A 65 -4.01 -2.25 6.11
N GLN A 66 -5.00 -1.39 5.88
CA GLN A 66 -6.33 -1.79 5.48
C GLN A 66 -6.82 -0.98 4.29
N ASN A 67 -7.59 -1.62 3.41
CA ASN A 67 -8.34 -0.91 2.38
C ASN A 67 -9.84 -1.26 2.43
N SER A 68 -10.64 -0.46 1.75
CA SER A 68 -12.06 -0.69 1.51
C SER A 68 -12.42 -0.25 0.09
N ALA A 69 -13.12 -1.11 -0.64
CA ALA A 69 -13.63 -0.84 -1.99
C ALA A 69 -15.16 -0.59 -2.01
N ASP A 70 -15.78 -0.47 -0.83
CA ASP A 70 -17.22 -0.30 -0.65
C ASP A 70 -17.58 0.90 0.23
N ARG A 71 -16.72 1.94 0.16
CA ARG A 71 -16.86 3.21 0.90
C ARG A 71 -16.86 3.02 2.42
N GLY A 72 -16.02 2.12 2.91
CA GLY A 72 -15.75 1.92 4.33
C GLY A 72 -16.71 0.97 5.05
N LYS A 73 -17.57 0.24 4.34
CA LYS A 73 -18.50 -0.71 4.96
C LYS A 73 -17.79 -2.01 5.34
N ILE A 74 -16.93 -2.53 4.46
CA ILE A 74 -16.10 -3.71 4.65
C ILE A 74 -14.64 -3.31 4.46
N TRP A 75 -13.78 -3.84 5.32
CA TRP A 75 -12.36 -3.57 5.29
C TRP A 75 -11.57 -4.86 5.07
N CYS A 76 -10.63 -4.81 4.14
CA CYS A 76 -9.67 -5.88 3.88
C CYS A 76 -8.35 -5.53 4.57
N LYS A 77 -7.77 -6.51 5.26
CA LYS A 77 -6.49 -6.37 5.96
C LYS A 77 -5.36 -6.85 5.08
N HIS A 78 -4.22 -6.18 5.17
CA HIS A 78 -3.05 -6.47 4.35
C HIS A 78 -1.81 -6.45 5.22
N ASP A 79 -1.30 -7.64 5.54
CA ASP A 79 -0.14 -7.83 6.41
C ASP A 79 1.18 -7.63 5.64
N PHE A 80 2.16 -7.05 6.31
CA PHE A 80 3.54 -6.96 5.88
C PHE A 80 4.37 -8.07 6.52
N ASP A 81 5.40 -8.53 5.82
CA ASP A 81 6.33 -9.55 6.35
C ASP A 81 7.17 -9.02 7.53
N GLU A 82 7.36 -7.70 7.61
CA GLU A 82 8.12 -7.03 8.66
C GLU A 82 7.38 -5.81 9.21
N ARG A 83 7.76 -5.40 10.43
CA ARG A 83 7.25 -4.18 11.04
C ARG A 83 7.81 -2.96 10.31
N ILE A 84 6.93 -2.13 9.78
CA ILE A 84 7.28 -0.91 9.06
C ILE A 84 6.88 0.32 9.87
N ARG A 85 7.58 1.45 9.72
CA ARG A 85 7.13 2.75 10.21
C ARG A 85 6.57 3.56 9.04
N PRO A 86 5.26 3.83 8.97
CA PRO A 86 4.67 4.63 7.91
C PRO A 86 5.24 6.05 7.92
N GLY A 87 5.53 6.57 6.73
CA GLY A 87 5.98 7.95 6.54
C GLY A 87 4.91 8.78 5.85
N ALA A 88 4.57 8.40 4.61
CA ALA A 88 3.54 9.07 3.83
C ALA A 88 2.78 8.05 2.96
N LEU A 89 1.48 8.26 2.81
CA LEU A 89 0.62 7.57 1.86
C LEU A 89 0.11 8.60 0.86
N ILE A 90 0.38 8.38 -0.43
CA ILE A 90 0.03 9.34 -1.50
C ILE A 90 -0.55 8.63 -2.73
N SER A 91 -1.42 9.31 -3.47
CA SER A 91 -1.97 8.83 -4.76
C SER A 91 -1.47 9.65 -5.96
N ASP A 92 -1.94 9.30 -7.16
CA ASP A 92 -1.75 10.13 -8.35
C ASP A 92 -2.53 11.44 -8.21
N LEU A 93 -2.10 12.52 -8.89
CA LEU A 93 -2.74 13.85 -8.77
C LEU A 93 -4.25 13.84 -9.05
N ARG A 94 -4.74 12.86 -9.82
CA ARG A 94 -6.15 12.74 -10.16
C ARG A 94 -6.93 11.82 -9.24
N SER A 95 -6.27 11.08 -8.33
CA SER A 95 -6.90 10.08 -7.46
C SER A 95 -7.74 9.07 -8.26
N THR A 96 -7.30 8.76 -9.48
CA THR A 96 -7.97 7.80 -10.39
C THR A 96 -7.32 6.44 -10.34
N SER A 97 -6.12 6.34 -9.78
CA SER A 97 -5.38 5.09 -9.67
C SER A 97 -5.87 4.24 -8.50
N GLN A 98 -5.83 2.92 -8.67
CA GLN A 98 -5.94 1.95 -7.58
C GLN A 98 -4.55 1.54 -7.07
N LYS A 99 -3.52 2.38 -7.32
CA LYS A 99 -2.12 2.08 -7.02
C LYS A 99 -1.40 3.18 -6.22
N PRO A 100 -1.78 3.43 -4.95
CA PRO A 100 -1.12 4.43 -4.12
C PRO A 100 0.33 4.03 -3.79
N LEU A 101 1.14 5.04 -3.47
CA LEU A 101 2.51 4.89 -2.99
C LEU A 101 2.55 5.06 -1.47
N LEU A 102 3.10 4.07 -0.78
CA LEU A 102 3.39 4.12 0.64
C LEU A 102 4.90 4.28 0.85
N PHE A 103 5.32 5.41 1.40
CA PHE A 103 6.67 5.60 1.90
C PHE A 103 6.77 5.11 3.33
N VAL A 104 7.76 4.28 3.59
CA VAL A 104 8.08 3.78 4.93
C VAL A 104 9.48 4.15 5.32
N ARG A 105 9.71 4.25 6.64
CA ARG A 105 11.04 4.50 7.20
C ARG A 105 11.59 3.22 7.84
N PHE A 106 12.75 2.79 7.39
CA PHE A 106 13.57 1.76 8.02
C PHE A 106 14.84 2.42 8.56
N SER A 107 14.88 2.68 9.85
CA SER A 107 15.96 3.46 10.50
C SER A 107 16.21 4.80 9.79
N ALA A 108 17.33 4.96 9.08
CA ALA A 108 17.69 6.18 8.33
C ALA A 108 17.31 6.12 6.84
N LYS A 109 16.72 5.02 6.37
CA LYS A 109 16.34 4.82 4.95
C LYS A 109 14.84 5.00 4.77
N PHE A 110 14.46 5.61 3.64
CA PHE A 110 13.08 5.62 3.16
C PHE A 110 12.93 4.60 2.05
N VAL A 111 11.87 3.79 2.07
CA VAL A 111 11.54 2.82 1.03
C VAL A 111 10.13 3.13 0.53
N GLY A 112 9.97 3.19 -0.79
CA GLY A 112 8.65 3.35 -1.42
C GLY A 112 8.08 1.99 -1.79
N TYR A 113 6.85 1.73 -1.37
CA TYR A 113 6.01 0.62 -1.81
C TYR A 113 4.91 1.12 -2.72
N GLN A 114 4.86 0.61 -3.95
CA GLN A 114 3.66 0.73 -4.76
C GLN A 114 2.69 -0.37 -4.38
N LEU A 115 1.52 0.02 -3.90
CA LEU A 115 0.46 -0.90 -3.51
C LEU A 115 -0.41 -1.18 -4.73
N ASP A 116 -0.36 -2.38 -5.30
CA ASP A 116 -1.25 -2.71 -6.42
C ASP A 116 -2.58 -3.26 -5.90
N LEU A 117 -3.60 -2.40 -5.84
CA LEU A 117 -4.95 -2.75 -5.36
C LEU A 117 -5.95 -2.89 -6.51
N SER A 118 -5.47 -3.16 -7.74
CA SER A 118 -6.33 -3.19 -8.92
C SER A 118 -7.29 -4.38 -9.00
N ASN A 119 -7.16 -5.34 -8.09
CA ASN A 119 -7.89 -6.62 -8.10
C ASN A 119 -8.65 -6.86 -6.79
N VAL A 120 -8.95 -5.79 -6.04
CA VAL A 120 -9.66 -5.86 -4.76
C VAL A 120 -11.14 -5.56 -4.93
#